data_AF-A0A4S4B5M6-F1
#
_entry.id   AF-A0A4S4B5M6-F1
#
_cell.length_a   1.000
_cell.length_b   1.000
_cell.length_c   1.000
_cell.angle_alpha   90.00
_cell.angle_beta   90.00
_cell.angle_gamma   90.00
#
_symmetry.space_group_name_H-M   'P 1'
#
loop_
_entity.id
_entity.type
_entity.pdbx_description
1 polymer ?
#
loop_
_entity_poly.entity_id
_entity_poly.type
_entity_poly.pdbx_seq_one_letter_code
_entity_poly.pdbx_strand_id
1 'polypeptide(L)'
;MSPPLRSTTHKTATKDEVIQIRAPRQAKALFGQAAALRGQKLSEFMLDCAYRQAEATLLDQRAFFLDEAEHARFLALLDAPPAIPADAARRLQRKAPWEA
;
A
#
# COMPACT_ATOMS: atom_id res chain seq x y z
N MET A 1 -21.98 -14.27 16.64
CA MET A 1 -20.50 -14.37 16.70
C MET A 1 -19.97 -13.85 15.36
N SER A 2 -19.53 -12.59 15.32
CA SER A 2 -19.03 -11.94 14.09
C SER A 2 -17.53 -12.19 13.95
N PRO A 3 -17.01 -12.59 12.77
CA PRO A 3 -15.57 -12.61 12.55
C PRO A 3 -15.06 -11.17 12.33
N PRO A 4 -13.88 -10.81 12.86
CA PRO A 4 -13.38 -9.45 12.81
C PRO A 4 -12.92 -9.07 11.40
N LEU A 5 -13.06 -7.77 11.10
CA LEU A 5 -12.40 -7.11 9.99
C LEU A 5 -10.91 -7.45 10.05
N ARG A 6 -10.37 -8.00 8.97
CA ARG A 6 -8.93 -8.18 8.82
C ARG A 6 -8.32 -6.78 8.77
N SER A 7 -7.90 -6.29 9.92
CA SER A 7 -6.77 -5.40 10.01
C SER A 7 -5.69 -6.03 9.12
N THR A 8 -5.22 -5.32 8.10
CA THR A 8 -3.90 -5.60 7.56
C THR A 8 -2.91 -5.28 8.68
N THR A 9 -2.82 -6.17 9.66
CA THR A 9 -1.57 -6.40 10.36
C THR A 9 -0.57 -6.55 9.23
N HIS A 10 0.36 -5.60 9.12
CA HIS A 10 1.65 -5.89 8.52
C HIS A 10 2.15 -7.11 9.30
N LYS A 11 1.86 -8.30 8.78
CA LYS A 11 2.50 -9.53 9.20
C LYS A 11 3.97 -9.15 9.11
N THR A 12 4.66 -9.15 10.26
CA THR A 12 6.10 -8.91 10.32
C THR A 12 6.73 -9.97 9.43
N ALA A 13 6.84 -9.65 8.14
CA ALA A 13 7.57 -10.44 7.20
C ALA A 13 8.98 -10.48 7.75
N THR A 14 9.52 -11.69 7.83
CA THR A 14 10.90 -11.92 8.19
C THR A 14 11.75 -11.02 7.26
N LYS A 15 12.65 -10.23 7.85
CA LYS A 15 13.54 -9.31 7.11
C LYS A 15 14.60 -10.15 6.40
N ASP A 16 14.17 -10.90 5.40
CA ASP A 16 14.98 -11.92 4.72
C ASP A 16 15.67 -11.36 3.46
N GLU A 17 15.26 -10.17 3.02
CA GLU A 17 15.81 -9.50 1.85
C GLU A 17 16.66 -8.28 2.23
N VAL A 18 17.77 -8.12 1.53
CA VAL A 18 18.75 -7.05 1.76
C VAL A 18 18.70 -6.06 0.61
N ILE A 19 18.39 -4.79 0.93
CA ILE A 19 18.42 -3.68 -0.04
C ILE A 19 19.69 -2.87 0.16
N GLN A 20 20.56 -2.85 -0.87
CA GLN A 20 21.82 -2.09 -0.86
C GLN A 20 21.63 -0.77 -1.62
N ILE A 21 21.91 0.36 -0.96
CA ILE A 21 21.76 1.70 -1.54
C ILE A 21 23.09 2.45 -1.45
N ARG A 22 23.54 3.02 -2.58
CA ARG A 22 24.69 3.93 -2.63
C ARG A 22 24.20 5.37 -2.53
N ALA A 23 24.87 6.17 -1.70
CA ALA A 23 24.54 7.58 -1.52
C ALA A 23 25.81 8.42 -1.29
N PRO A 24 25.82 9.70 -1.67
CA PRO A 24 26.88 10.63 -1.30
C PRO A 24 27.03 10.75 0.22
N ARG A 25 28.24 11.10 0.69
CA ARG A 25 28.53 11.28 2.13
C ARG A 25 27.59 12.32 2.78
N GLN A 26 27.29 13.41 2.07
CA GLN A 26 26.40 14.46 2.56
C GLN A 26 24.97 13.94 2.78
N ALA A 27 24.44 13.12 1.85
CA ALA A 27 23.13 12.53 1.99
C ALA A 27 23.05 11.59 3.20
N LYS A 28 24.07 10.73 3.40
CA LYS A 28 24.16 9.86 4.58
C LYS A 28 24.17 10.67 5.89
N ALA A 29 24.90 11.78 5.93
CA ALA A 29 24.94 12.66 7.10
C ALA A 29 23.58 13.30 7.39
N LEU A 30 22.91 13.84 6.36
CA LEU A 30 21.58 14.43 6.47
C LEU A 30 20.54 13.42 6.97
N PHE A 31 20.49 12.24 6.36
CA PHE A 31 19.56 11.19 6.77
C PHE A 31 19.85 10.68 8.18
N GLY A 32 21.13 10.61 8.56
CA GLY A 32 21.54 10.24 9.91
C GLY A 32 21.01 11.22 10.96
N GLN A 33 21.09 12.53 10.71
CA GLN A 33 20.52 13.56 11.58
C GLN A 33 19.00 13.42 11.71
N ALA A 34 18.30 13.22 10.59
CA ALA A 34 16.85 13.03 10.59
C ALA A 34 16.42 11.77 11.35
N ALA A 35 17.15 10.67 11.20
CA ALA A 35 16.92 9.42 11.93
C ALA A 35 17.15 9.61 13.44
N ALA A 36 18.21 10.32 13.83
CA ALA A 36 18.51 10.62 15.22
C ALA A 36 17.40 11.45 15.90
N LEU A 37 16.85 12.46 15.20
CA LEU A 37 15.70 13.23 15.70
C LEU A 37 14.44 12.38 15.93
N ARG A 38 14.31 11.27 15.20
CA ARG A 38 13.22 10.30 15.39
C ARG A 38 13.56 9.16 16.36
N GLY A 39 14.78 9.11 16.90
CA GLY A 39 15.23 8.01 17.76
C GLY A 39 15.35 6.67 17.04
N GLN A 40 15.56 6.67 15.73
CA GLN A 40 15.59 5.47 14.88
C GLN A 40 16.99 5.22 14.31
N LYS A 41 17.28 3.97 13.95
CA LYS A 41 18.48 3.68 13.14
C LYS A 41 18.31 4.23 11.73
N LEU A 42 19.42 4.60 11.09
CA LEU A 42 19.39 5.10 9.70
C LEU A 42 18.67 4.14 8.75
N SER A 43 18.91 2.83 8.86
CA SER A 43 18.26 1.83 8.00
C SER A 43 16.75 1.74 8.23
N GLU A 44 16.29 1.87 9.47
CA GLU A 44 14.86 1.86 9.82
C GLU A 44 14.17 3.11 9.29
N PHE A 45 14.78 4.27 9.50
CA PHE A 45 14.29 5.55 8.98
C PHE A 45 14.19 5.52 7.44
N MET A 46 15.23 5.06 6.77
CA MET A 46 15.24 4.99 5.30
C MET A 46 14.19 4.03 4.76
N LEU A 47 14.00 2.88 5.43
CA LEU A 47 12.99 1.91 5.03
C LEU A 47 11.57 2.46 5.21
N ASP A 48 11.27 3.11 6.34
CA ASP A 48 9.97 3.75 6.58
C ASP A 48 9.69 4.86 5.55
N CYS A 49 10.69 5.71 5.26
CA CYS A 49 10.56 6.72 4.22
C CYS A 49 10.31 6.09 2.83
N ALA A 50 11.01 5.02 2.47
CA ALA A 50 10.82 4.33 1.21
C ALA A 50 9.42 3.71 1.10
N TYR A 51 8.91 3.08 2.16
CA TYR A 51 7.55 2.55 2.21
C TYR A 51 6.51 3.63 1.98
N ARG A 52 6.57 4.73 2.74
CA ARG A 52 5.60 5.83 2.59
C ARG A 52 5.61 6.41 1.18
N GLN A 53 6.80 6.59 0.60
CA GLN A 53 6.91 7.10 -0.76
C GLN A 53 6.38 6.10 -1.79
N ALA A 54 6.65 4.81 -1.61
CA ALA A 54 6.11 3.77 -2.48
C ALA A 54 4.58 3.72 -2.40
N GLU A 55 4.00 3.72 -1.20
CA GLU A 55 2.55 3.78 -0.99
C GLU A 55 1.94 5.01 -1.65
N ALA A 56 2.51 6.20 -1.41
CA ALA A 56 2.02 7.44 -2.03
C ALA A 56 2.08 7.38 -3.56
N THR A 57 3.15 6.81 -4.12
CA THR A 57 3.33 6.67 -5.56
C THR A 57 2.30 5.70 -6.15
N LEU A 58 2.06 4.56 -5.49
CA LEU A 58 1.04 3.59 -5.91
C LEU A 58 -0.38 4.17 -5.79
N LEU A 59 -0.65 4.95 -4.75
CA LEU A 59 -1.96 5.58 -4.55
C LEU A 59 -2.24 6.72 -5.54
N ASP A 60 -1.20 7.43 -6.00
CA ASP A 60 -1.34 8.45 -7.04
C ASP A 60 -1.32 7.85 -8.47
N GLN A 61 -1.22 6.52 -8.61
CA GLN A 61 -1.30 5.88 -9.91
C GLN A 61 -2.71 6.03 -10.51
N ARG A 62 -2.81 6.88 -11.54
CA ARG A 62 -4.08 7.16 -12.27
C ARG A 62 -4.21 6.42 -13.58
N ALA A 63 -3.11 5.89 -14.11
CA ALA A 63 -3.08 5.16 -15.36
C ALA A 63 -2.71 3.69 -15.11
N PHE A 64 -3.55 2.79 -15.61
CA PHE A 64 -3.31 1.36 -15.66
C PHE A 64 -3.09 0.99 -17.12
N PHE A 65 -1.92 0.45 -17.43
CA PHE A 65 -1.60 -0.06 -18.75
C PHE A 65 -1.96 -1.55 -18.77
N LEU A 66 -2.78 -1.94 -19.74
CA LEU A 66 -3.20 -3.32 -19.96
C LEU A 66 -2.66 -3.77 -21.31
N ASP A 67 -2.23 -5.03 -21.39
CA ASP A 67 -2.03 -5.64 -22.70
C ASP A 67 -3.37 -5.90 -23.40
N GLU A 68 -3.33 -6.35 -24.66
CA GLU A 68 -4.54 -6.55 -25.47
C GLU A 68 -5.51 -7.57 -24.86
N ALA A 69 -4.99 -8.64 -24.25
CA ALA A 69 -5.80 -9.68 -23.64
C ALA A 69 -6.44 -9.20 -22.33
N GLU A 70 -5.67 -8.49 -21.51
CA GLU A 70 -6.15 -7.86 -20.28
C GLU A 70 -7.20 -6.78 -20.56
N HIS A 71 -7.01 -5.99 -21.62
CA HIS A 71 -7.95 -4.97 -22.06
C HIS A 71 -9.27 -5.59 -22.53
N ALA A 72 -9.24 -6.62 -23.37
CA ALA A 72 -10.44 -7.33 -23.81
C ALA A 72 -11.21 -7.95 -22.63
N ARG A 73 -10.48 -8.55 -21.66
CA ARG A 73 -11.09 -9.08 -20.43
C ARG A 73 -11.73 -7.99 -19.59
N PHE A 74 -11.06 -6.84 -19.47
CA PHE A 74 -11.57 -5.70 -18.72
C PHE A 74 -12.88 -5.16 -19.32
N LEU A 75 -12.96 -5.00 -20.65
CA LEU A 75 -14.19 -4.58 -21.32
C LEU A 75 -15.33 -5.58 -21.11
N ALA A 76 -15.06 -6.87 -21.28
CA ALA A 76 -16.07 -7.91 -21.06
C ALA A 76 -16.64 -7.91 -19.62
N LEU A 77 -15.81 -7.56 -18.62
CA LEU A 77 -16.26 -7.39 -17.23
C LEU A 77 -17.12 -6.15 -17.02
N LEU A 78 -16.89 -5.06 -17.78
CA LEU A 78 -17.72 -3.85 -17.71
C LEU A 78 -19.07 -4.02 -18.40
N ASP A 79 -19.12 -4.77 -19.49
CA ASP A 79 -20.35 -5.04 -20.24
C ASP A 79 -21.26 -6.08 -19.55
N ALA A 80 -20.70 -6.89 -18.64
CA ALA A 80 -21.45 -7.88 -17.90
C ALA A 80 -22.38 -7.22 -16.86
N PRO A 81 -23.60 -7.75 -16.64
CA PRO A 81 -24.46 -7.29 -15.56
C PRO A 81 -23.74 -7.40 -14.21
N PRO A 82 -23.82 -6.38 -13.34
CA PRO A 82 -23.11 -6.40 -12.07
C PRO A 82 -23.69 -7.49 -11.15
N ALA A 83 -22.93 -8.56 -10.97
CA ALA A 83 -23.21 -9.54 -9.92
C ALA A 83 -22.69 -8.98 -8.60
N ILE A 84 -23.59 -8.44 -7.75
CA ILE A 84 -23.21 -7.96 -6.42
C ILE A 84 -23.10 -9.17 -5.48
N PRO A 85 -21.90 -9.54 -5.01
CA PRO A 85 -21.77 -10.63 -4.05
C PRO A 85 -22.50 -10.28 -2.74
N ALA A 86 -23.06 -11.26 -2.05
CA ALA A 86 -23.81 -11.05 -0.81
C ALA A 86 -23.03 -10.25 0.25
N ASP A 87 -21.71 -10.43 0.30
CA ASP A 87 -20.83 -9.67 1.20
C ASP A 87 -20.67 -8.20 0.80
N ALA A 88 -20.65 -7.88 -0.50
CA ALA A 88 -20.62 -6.51 -0.98
C ALA A 88 -21.94 -5.80 -0.66
N ALA A 89 -23.08 -6.47 -0.89
CA ALA A 89 -24.40 -5.95 -0.53
C ALA A 89 -24.50 -5.64 0.97
N ARG A 90 -24.01 -6.53 1.84
CA ARG A 90 -23.97 -6.32 3.29
C ARG A 90 -23.12 -5.12 3.70
N ARG A 91 -21.99 -4.88 3.01
CA ARG A 91 -21.12 -3.73 3.28
C ARG A 91 -21.76 -2.41 2.87
N LEU A 92 -22.44 -2.38 1.72
CA LEU A 92 -23.16 -1.20 1.24
C LEU A 92 -24.33 -0.78 2.16
N GLN A 93 -24.93 -1.73 2.88
CA GLN A 93 -26.00 -1.46 3.84
C GLN A 93 -25.51 -0.97 5.22
N ARG A 94 -24.19 -1.02 5.49
CA ARG A 94 -23.65 -0.61 6.78
C ARG A 94 -23.47 0.91 6.80
N LYS A 95 -23.91 1.55 7.90
CA LYS A 95 -23.63 2.96 8.18
C LYS A 95 -22.13 3.24 8.07
N ALA A 96 -21.77 4.33 7.41
CA ALA A 96 -20.37 4.62 7.18
C ALA A 96 -19.66 4.94 8.51
N PRO A 97 -18.40 4.52 8.71
CA PRO A 97 -17.68 4.71 9.98
C PRO A 97 -17.51 6.17 10.42
N TRP A 98 -17.66 7.13 9.50
CA TRP A 98 -17.51 8.58 9.73
C TRP A 98 -18.83 9.32 9.99
N GLU A 99 -19.98 8.62 9.95
CA GLU A 99 -21.29 9.19 10.26
C GLU A 99 -21.69 9.00 11.74
N ALA A 100 -20.76 8.51 12.55
CA ALA A 100 -20.95 8.23 13.98
C ALA A 100 -20.60 9.45 14.85
#